data_AF-A0A525IA30-F1
#
_entry.id   AF-A0A525IA30-F1
#
_cell.length_a   1.000
_cell.length_b   1.000
_cell.length_c   1.000
_cell.angle_alpha   90.00
_cell.angle_beta   90.00
_cell.angle_gamma   90.00
#
_symmetry.space_group_name_H-M   'P 1'
#
loop_
_entity.id
_entity.type
_entity.pdbx_description
1 polymer ?
#
loop_
_entity_poly.entity_id
_entity_poly.type
_entity_poly.pdbx_seq_one_letter_code
_entity_poly.pdbx_strand_id
1 'polypeptide(L)'
;MQINLIDQLEGVLASKDVSRRAEILRRVTDVFVVGSGKFSEDQVELFDDVMGKRLENVERAARAQFGNRLAKLSDAPPKTIRDLAFDDAIEVAGPILQHSERLDDHALIEIAKAKGQGHLLAISGRKVLVEAVTDSPYPMGDFHLLFFASFLAHSESGQSRHFDRAPVTSVLPR
;
A
#
# COMPACT_ATOMS: atom_id res chain seq x y z
N MET A 1 23.40 38.71 -2.22
CA MET A 1 22.70 38.01 -3.31
C MET A 1 21.73 37.03 -2.68
N GLN A 2 20.42 37.27 -2.82
CA GLN A 2 19.38 36.39 -2.32
C GLN A 2 19.23 35.24 -3.30
N ILE A 3 19.70 34.05 -2.93
CA ILE A 3 19.50 32.83 -3.72
C ILE A 3 18.06 32.40 -3.47
N ASN A 4 17.26 32.36 -4.53
CA ASN A 4 15.84 32.06 -4.47
C ASN A 4 15.64 30.65 -3.88
N LEU A 5 14.70 30.49 -2.94
CA LEU A 5 14.46 29.20 -2.27
C LEU A 5 14.13 28.09 -3.29
N ILE A 6 13.49 28.47 -4.39
CA ILE A 6 13.19 27.61 -5.53
C ILE A 6 14.47 27.18 -6.27
N ASP A 7 15.43 28.07 -6.50
CA ASP A 7 16.72 27.73 -7.13
C ASP A 7 17.57 26.83 -6.24
N GLN A 8 17.49 26.99 -4.90
CA GLN A 8 18.11 26.06 -3.96
C GLN A 8 17.43 24.68 -4.02
N LEU A 9 16.10 24.63 -4.12
CA LEU A 9 15.34 23.39 -4.28
C LEU A 9 15.67 22.70 -5.62
N GLU A 10 15.82 23.44 -6.72
CA GLU A 10 16.20 22.91 -8.04
C GLU A 10 17.67 22.43 -8.09
N GLY A 11 18.61 23.17 -7.50
CA GLY A 11 20.00 22.73 -7.37
C GLY A 11 20.17 21.51 -6.45
N VAL A 12 19.26 21.34 -5.49
CA VAL A 12 19.15 20.16 -4.61
C VAL A 12 18.51 18.96 -5.35
N LEU A 13 17.60 19.22 -6.29
CA LEU A 13 16.93 18.22 -7.13
C LEU A 13 17.84 17.60 -8.20
N ALA A 14 18.81 18.34 -8.72
CA ALA A 14 19.69 17.89 -9.81
C ALA A 14 20.89 17.02 -9.39
N SER A 15 21.13 16.80 -8.08
CA SER A 15 22.34 16.09 -7.64
C SER A 15 22.26 14.57 -7.85
N LYS A 16 23.36 13.96 -8.33
CA LYS A 16 23.53 12.51 -8.55
C LYS A 16 23.80 11.71 -7.26
N ASP A 17 23.70 12.35 -6.09
CA ASP A 17 24.07 11.75 -4.80
C ASP A 17 22.85 11.09 -4.15
N VAL A 18 22.91 9.76 -4.05
CA VAL A 18 21.86 8.91 -3.48
C VAL A 18 21.54 9.29 -2.03
N SER A 19 22.56 9.65 -1.25
CA SER A 19 22.40 10.06 0.15
C SER A 19 21.58 11.35 0.27
N ARG A 20 21.83 12.30 -0.65
CA ARG A 20 21.11 13.57 -0.69
C ARG A 20 19.66 13.38 -1.12
N ARG A 21 19.39 12.48 -2.07
CA ARG A 21 18.01 12.14 -2.49
C ARG A 21 17.18 11.56 -1.35
N ALA A 22 17.75 10.62 -0.59
CA ALA A 22 17.11 10.04 0.60
C ALA A 22 16.86 11.11 1.68
N GLU A 23 17.82 12.01 1.91
CA GLU A 23 17.64 13.09 2.87
C GLU A 23 16.49 14.03 2.50
N ILE A 24 16.38 14.43 1.22
CA ILE A 24 15.30 15.33 0.79
C ILE A 24 13.95 14.65 0.89
N LEU A 25 13.84 13.38 0.46
CA LEU A 25 12.62 12.61 0.62
C LEU A 25 12.20 12.57 2.09
N ARG A 26 13.14 12.30 3.00
CA ARG A 26 12.88 12.32 4.44
C ARG A 26 12.35 13.68 4.92
N ARG A 27 12.97 14.79 4.53
CA ARG A 27 12.53 16.14 4.94
C ARG A 27 11.13 16.48 4.43
N VAL A 28 10.83 16.17 3.16
CA VAL A 28 9.50 16.39 2.57
C VAL A 28 8.44 15.55 3.29
N THR A 29 8.80 14.30 3.61
CA THR A 29 7.95 13.41 4.42
C THR A 29 7.70 13.97 5.81
N ASP A 30 8.73 14.48 6.49
CA ASP A 30 8.60 15.06 7.83
C ASP A 30 7.62 16.24 7.82
N VAL A 31 7.71 17.13 6.82
CA VAL A 31 6.77 18.25 6.65
C VAL A 31 5.35 17.75 6.45
N PHE A 32 5.16 16.75 5.58
CA PHE A 32 3.85 16.18 5.31
C PHE A 32 3.24 15.52 6.56
N VAL A 33 3.99 14.65 7.23
CA VAL A 33 3.50 13.90 8.41
C VAL A 33 3.12 14.87 9.55
N VAL A 34 3.89 15.94 9.76
CA VAL A 34 3.58 16.96 10.80
C VAL A 34 2.29 17.74 10.48
N GLY A 35 2.02 17.97 9.19
CA GLY A 35 0.83 18.68 8.73
C GLY A 35 -0.37 17.77 8.37
N SER A 36 -0.22 16.46 8.47
CA SER A 36 -1.25 15.49 8.11
C SER A 36 -2.57 15.77 8.85
N GLY A 37 -3.67 15.62 8.12
CA GLY A 37 -5.04 15.98 8.53
C GLY A 37 -5.38 17.46 8.41
N LYS A 38 -4.43 18.33 8.00
CA LYS A 38 -4.65 19.78 7.84
C LYS A 38 -4.51 20.28 6.41
N PHE A 39 -4.04 19.43 5.50
CA PHE A 39 -3.88 19.79 4.09
C PHE A 39 -5.19 19.62 3.32
N SER A 40 -5.44 20.49 2.35
CA SER A 40 -6.50 20.28 1.35
C SER A 40 -6.09 19.23 0.33
N GLU A 41 -7.04 18.65 -0.41
CA GLU A 41 -6.74 17.67 -1.46
C GLU A 41 -5.77 18.24 -2.51
N ASP A 42 -5.94 19.50 -2.92
CA ASP A 42 -5.01 20.18 -3.85
C ASP A 42 -3.57 20.26 -3.31
N GLN A 43 -3.41 20.45 -1.99
CA GLN A 43 -2.09 20.48 -1.35
C GLN A 43 -1.50 19.08 -1.28
N VAL A 44 -2.33 18.07 -0.98
CA VAL A 44 -1.93 16.65 -1.01
C VAL A 44 -1.46 16.27 -2.41
N GLU A 45 -2.15 16.69 -3.48
CA GLU A 45 -1.75 16.44 -4.86
C GLU A 45 -0.38 17.05 -5.21
N LEU A 46 -0.12 18.28 -4.75
CA LEU A 46 1.19 18.91 -4.96
C LEU A 46 2.31 18.13 -4.26
N PHE A 47 2.08 17.68 -3.02
CA PHE A 47 3.02 16.80 -2.33
C PHE A 47 3.21 15.49 -3.07
N ASP A 48 2.13 14.92 -3.60
CA ASP A 48 2.13 13.66 -4.35
C ASP A 48 3.06 13.72 -5.57
N ASP A 49 2.91 14.77 -6.38
CA ASP A 49 3.72 14.97 -7.58
C ASP A 49 5.22 15.16 -7.25
N VAL A 50 5.52 15.81 -6.11
CA VAL A 50 6.91 16.00 -5.65
C VAL A 50 7.51 14.72 -5.07
N MET A 51 6.71 13.94 -4.34
CA MET A 51 7.15 12.68 -3.73
C MET A 51 7.35 11.58 -4.78
N GLY A 52 6.39 11.40 -5.69
CA GLY A 52 6.43 10.37 -6.73
C GLY A 52 7.67 10.47 -7.62
N LYS A 53 7.98 11.68 -8.12
CA LYS A 53 9.18 11.95 -8.96
C LYS A 53 10.52 11.59 -8.29
N ARG A 54 10.55 11.46 -6.96
CA ARG A 54 11.77 11.13 -6.22
C ARG A 54 11.93 9.64 -5.94
N LEU A 55 10.87 8.85 -6.01
CA LEU A 55 10.90 7.42 -5.68
C LEU A 55 11.65 6.56 -6.71
N GLU A 56 11.71 7.00 -7.96
CA GLU A 56 12.36 6.28 -9.06
C GLU A 56 13.87 6.04 -8.87
N ASN A 57 14.48 6.74 -7.90
CA ASN A 57 15.92 6.95 -7.84
C ASN A 57 16.50 6.86 -6.41
N VAL A 58 15.74 6.26 -5.49
CA VAL A 58 16.07 6.13 -4.07
C VAL A 58 16.23 4.64 -3.71
N GLU A 59 17.19 4.36 -2.82
CA GLU A 59 17.46 2.99 -2.35
C GLU A 59 16.26 2.39 -1.61
N ARG A 60 16.14 1.06 -1.69
CA ARG A 60 15.06 0.27 -1.08
C ARG A 60 14.81 0.62 0.39
N ALA A 61 15.86 0.73 1.21
CA ALA A 61 15.73 1.01 2.64
C ALA A 61 15.07 2.36 2.91
N ALA A 62 15.41 3.38 2.12
CA ALA A 62 14.80 4.71 2.24
C ALA A 62 13.34 4.71 1.74
N ARG A 63 13.03 3.99 0.65
CA ARG A 63 11.64 3.80 0.21
C ARG A 63 10.80 3.06 1.26
N ALA A 64 11.37 2.05 1.91
CA ALA A 64 10.69 1.30 2.96
C ALA A 64 10.40 2.16 4.19
N GLN A 65 11.36 2.97 4.64
CA GLN A 65 11.15 3.92 5.73
C GLN A 65 10.06 4.94 5.38
N PHE A 66 10.08 5.43 4.14
CA PHE A 66 9.08 6.37 3.65
C PHE A 66 7.68 5.76 3.62
N GLY A 67 7.53 4.57 3.02
CA GLY A 67 6.25 3.87 2.97
C GLY A 67 5.68 3.57 4.37
N ASN A 68 6.50 3.13 5.31
CA ASN A 68 6.06 2.90 6.69
C ASN A 68 5.45 4.14 7.36
N ARG A 69 5.95 5.34 7.04
CA ARG A 69 5.44 6.59 7.60
C ARG A 69 4.10 7.00 7.01
N LEU A 70 3.87 6.70 5.73
CA LEU A 70 2.63 7.03 5.03
C LEU A 70 1.54 5.98 5.20
N ALA A 71 1.91 4.72 5.48
CA ALA A 71 1.02 3.56 5.45
C ALA A 71 -0.30 3.69 6.23
N LYS A 72 -0.33 4.52 7.28
CA LYS A 72 -1.49 4.66 8.18
C LYS A 72 -2.15 6.04 8.10
N LEU A 73 -1.68 6.92 7.21
CA LEU A 73 -2.25 8.25 7.07
C LEU A 73 -3.45 8.20 6.12
N SER A 74 -4.60 8.65 6.61
CA SER A 74 -5.84 8.68 5.82
C SER A 74 -5.79 9.69 4.67
N ASP A 75 -4.94 10.72 4.80
CA ASP A 75 -4.70 11.76 3.80
C ASP A 75 -3.46 11.48 2.96
N ALA A 76 -2.90 10.26 2.99
CA ALA A 76 -1.68 9.94 2.26
C ALA A 76 -1.82 10.23 0.75
N PRO A 77 -0.74 10.72 0.10
CA PRO A 77 -0.78 11.08 -1.31
C PRO A 77 -1.05 9.85 -2.21
N PRO A 78 -2.13 9.87 -3.01
CA PRO A 78 -2.67 8.66 -3.63
C PRO A 78 -1.74 8.01 -4.67
N LYS A 79 -1.09 8.79 -5.54
CA LYS A 79 -0.15 8.26 -6.55
C LYS A 79 1.07 7.64 -5.88
N THR A 80 1.63 8.32 -4.89
CA THR A 80 2.76 7.86 -4.08
C THR A 80 2.43 6.55 -3.35
N ILE A 81 1.24 6.46 -2.74
CA ILE A 81 0.77 5.23 -2.10
C ILE A 81 0.68 4.09 -3.12
N ARG A 82 0.13 4.35 -4.30
CA ARG A 82 0.03 3.35 -5.37
C ARG A 82 1.43 2.90 -5.80
N ASP A 83 2.35 3.81 -6.09
CA ASP A 83 3.71 3.48 -6.54
C ASP A 83 4.45 2.61 -5.51
N LEU A 84 4.34 2.95 -4.21
CA LEU A 84 4.94 2.16 -3.14
C LEU A 84 4.30 0.78 -2.98
N ALA A 85 2.98 0.66 -3.18
CA ALA A 85 2.27 -0.61 -3.12
C ALA A 85 2.67 -1.56 -4.27
N PHE A 86 3.01 -1.00 -5.44
CA PHE A 86 3.50 -1.72 -6.60
C PHE A 86 5.01 -1.97 -6.61
N ASP A 87 5.75 -1.57 -5.56
CA ASP A 87 7.18 -1.84 -5.45
C ASP A 87 7.46 -3.36 -5.42
N ASP A 88 8.48 -3.83 -6.13
CA ASP A 88 8.88 -5.24 -6.13
C ASP A 88 9.43 -5.70 -4.77
N ALA A 89 9.99 -4.77 -4.00
CA ALA A 89 10.49 -5.05 -2.66
C ALA A 89 9.33 -5.09 -1.66
N ILE A 90 9.11 -6.25 -1.03
CA ILE A 90 8.05 -6.42 -0.04
C ILE A 90 8.28 -5.55 1.21
N GLU A 91 9.52 -5.21 1.53
CA GLU A 91 9.84 -4.29 2.63
C GLU A 91 9.29 -2.88 2.39
N VAL A 92 9.04 -2.51 1.13
CA VAL A 92 8.42 -1.24 0.73
C VAL A 92 6.91 -1.39 0.61
N ALA A 93 6.45 -2.38 -0.16
CA ALA A 93 5.03 -2.56 -0.46
C ALA A 93 4.22 -3.08 0.73
N GLY A 94 4.80 -3.95 1.57
CA GLY A 94 4.10 -4.67 2.63
C GLY A 94 3.35 -3.77 3.61
N PRO A 95 3.98 -2.74 4.21
CA PRO A 95 3.30 -1.81 5.11
C PRO A 95 2.12 -1.09 4.43
N ILE A 96 2.27 -0.69 3.17
CA ILE A 96 1.22 0.00 2.41
C ILE A 96 0.04 -0.94 2.15
N LEU A 97 0.33 -2.15 1.65
CA LEU A 97 -0.68 -3.16 1.35
C LEU A 97 -1.48 -3.56 2.60
N GLN A 98 -0.84 -3.64 3.76
CA GLN A 98 -1.51 -4.05 5.01
C GLN A 98 -2.35 -2.94 5.65
N HIS A 99 -1.94 -1.68 5.52
CA HIS A 99 -2.46 -0.62 6.38
C HIS A 99 -3.11 0.55 5.65
N SER A 100 -2.76 0.79 4.38
CA SER A 100 -3.25 1.98 3.69
C SER A 100 -4.71 1.82 3.27
N GLU A 101 -5.55 2.75 3.74
CA GLU A 101 -6.95 2.89 3.34
C GLU A 101 -7.11 3.62 1.99
N ARG A 102 -6.02 4.17 1.44
CA ARG A 102 -6.01 4.86 0.14
C ARG A 102 -5.92 3.90 -1.06
N LEU A 103 -5.73 2.60 -0.83
CA LEU A 103 -5.77 1.58 -1.88
C LEU A 103 -7.19 1.08 -2.10
N ASP A 104 -7.68 1.24 -3.33
CA ASP A 104 -8.94 0.63 -3.77
C ASP A 104 -8.77 -0.86 -4.10
N ASP A 105 -9.90 -1.56 -4.18
CA ASP A 105 -9.93 -3.01 -4.46
C ASP A 105 -9.28 -3.33 -5.81
N HIS A 106 -9.45 -2.46 -6.82
CA HIS A 106 -8.88 -2.66 -8.15
C HIS A 106 -7.34 -2.70 -8.10
N ALA A 107 -6.71 -1.77 -7.38
CA ALA A 107 -5.27 -1.75 -7.17
C ALA A 107 -4.80 -3.01 -6.44
N LEU A 108 -5.52 -3.44 -5.39
CA LEU A 108 -5.17 -4.66 -4.66
C LEU A 108 -5.26 -5.91 -5.54
N ILE A 109 -6.30 -6.01 -6.37
CA ILE A 109 -6.47 -7.12 -7.32
C ILE A 109 -5.36 -7.11 -8.38
N GLU A 110 -5.01 -5.94 -8.91
CA GLU A 110 -3.95 -5.79 -9.90
C GLU A 110 -2.59 -6.22 -9.32
N ILE A 111 -2.27 -5.81 -8.08
CA ILE A 111 -1.05 -6.22 -7.38
C ILE A 111 -1.07 -7.73 -7.12
N ALA A 112 -2.20 -8.29 -6.71
CA ALA A 112 -2.34 -9.73 -6.49
C ALA A 112 -2.14 -10.55 -7.79
N LYS A 113 -2.54 -10.01 -8.94
CA LYS A 113 -2.32 -10.63 -10.25
C LYS A 113 -0.86 -10.54 -10.71
N ALA A 114 -0.14 -9.47 -10.33
CA ALA A 114 1.16 -9.13 -10.89
C ALA A 114 2.37 -9.46 -9.98
N LYS A 115 2.19 -9.57 -8.66
CA LYS A 115 3.28 -9.69 -7.68
C LYS A 115 3.35 -11.08 -7.04
N GLY A 116 4.43 -11.31 -6.29
CA GLY A 116 4.74 -12.59 -5.65
C GLY A 116 4.06 -12.80 -4.30
N GLN A 117 4.35 -13.94 -3.70
CA GLN A 117 3.73 -14.44 -2.46
C GLN A 117 3.78 -13.46 -1.28
N GLY A 118 4.87 -12.71 -1.13
CA GLY A 118 5.00 -11.71 -0.05
C GLY A 118 3.93 -10.63 -0.12
N HIS A 119 3.61 -10.15 -1.32
CA HIS A 119 2.57 -9.14 -1.56
C HIS A 119 1.19 -9.71 -1.31
N LEU A 120 0.92 -10.93 -1.77
CA LEU A 120 -0.34 -11.64 -1.53
C LEU A 120 -0.61 -11.81 -0.03
N LEU A 121 0.41 -12.22 0.73
CA LEU A 121 0.33 -12.36 2.18
C LEU A 121 0.02 -11.01 2.84
N ALA A 122 0.70 -9.94 2.43
CA ALA A 122 0.44 -8.59 2.94
C ALA A 122 -0.99 -8.11 2.66
N ILE A 123 -1.52 -8.37 1.46
CA ILE A 123 -2.90 -8.04 1.11
C ILE A 123 -3.88 -8.84 1.97
N SER A 124 -3.65 -10.14 2.15
CA SER A 124 -4.53 -11.00 2.95
C SER A 124 -4.62 -10.60 4.43
N GLY A 125 -3.60 -9.91 4.95
CA GLY A 125 -3.58 -9.39 6.32
C GLY A 125 -4.48 -8.17 6.56
N ARG A 126 -5.12 -7.61 5.52
CA ARG A 126 -6.03 -6.47 5.67
C ARG A 126 -7.30 -6.87 6.42
N LYS A 127 -7.62 -6.16 7.50
CA LYS A 127 -8.82 -6.41 8.34
C LYS A 127 -10.13 -6.41 7.54
N VAL A 128 -10.31 -5.43 6.65
CA VAL A 128 -11.49 -5.29 5.80
C VAL A 128 -11.71 -6.52 4.89
N LEU A 129 -10.63 -7.12 4.39
CA LEU A 129 -10.74 -8.30 3.53
C LEU A 129 -11.10 -9.56 4.33
N VAL A 130 -10.65 -9.66 5.59
CA VAL A 130 -11.02 -10.78 6.48
C VAL A 130 -12.52 -10.78 6.75
N GLU A 131 -13.12 -9.62 7.05
CA GLU A 131 -14.57 -9.49 7.27
C GLU A 131 -15.36 -9.81 5.98
N ALA A 132 -14.97 -9.23 4.83
CA ALA A 132 -15.64 -9.49 3.55
C ALA A 132 -15.63 -10.96 3.12
N VAL A 133 -14.57 -11.71 3.46
CA VAL A 133 -14.44 -13.14 3.15
C VAL A 133 -15.25 -14.03 4.09
N THR A 134 -15.41 -13.64 5.36
CA THR A 134 -16.12 -14.47 6.34
C THR A 134 -17.64 -14.39 6.20
N ASP A 135 -18.18 -13.29 5.64
CA ASP A 135 -19.62 -13.02 5.60
C ASP A 135 -20.30 -13.20 4.23
N SER A 136 -19.61 -13.65 3.17
CA SER A 136 -20.20 -13.66 1.80
C SER A 136 -20.79 -15.01 1.35
N PRO A 137 -22.10 -15.08 1.01
CA PRO A 137 -22.75 -16.25 0.42
C PRO A 137 -22.83 -16.25 -1.13
N TYR A 138 -22.19 -15.31 -1.85
CA TYR A 138 -22.34 -15.14 -3.31
C TYR A 138 -21.09 -15.53 -4.13
N PRO A 139 -21.25 -15.92 -5.42
CA PRO A 139 -20.13 -16.26 -6.30
C PRO A 139 -19.30 -15.01 -6.64
N MET A 140 -18.05 -15.04 -6.21
CA MET A 140 -17.11 -13.92 -6.27
C MET A 140 -16.53 -13.75 -7.68
N GLY A 141 -16.65 -12.54 -8.25
CA GLY A 141 -15.90 -12.09 -9.43
C GLY A 141 -14.43 -11.82 -9.08
N ASP A 142 -13.92 -10.60 -9.31
CA ASP A 142 -12.50 -10.27 -9.03
C ASP A 142 -12.07 -10.47 -7.56
N PHE A 143 -13.01 -10.51 -6.60
CA PHE A 143 -12.76 -10.88 -5.20
C PHE A 143 -12.24 -12.31 -5.02
N HIS A 144 -12.41 -13.19 -6.01
CA HIS A 144 -11.89 -14.57 -5.95
C HIS A 144 -10.36 -14.60 -5.82
N LEU A 145 -9.64 -13.61 -6.37
CA LEU A 145 -8.18 -13.55 -6.27
C LEU A 145 -7.71 -13.09 -4.89
N LEU A 146 -8.43 -12.16 -4.26
CA LEU A 146 -8.16 -11.75 -2.89
C LEU A 146 -8.50 -12.88 -1.90
N PHE A 147 -9.57 -13.62 -2.16
CA PHE A 147 -9.89 -14.84 -1.43
C PHE A 147 -8.80 -15.91 -1.60
N PHE A 148 -8.33 -16.14 -2.83
CA PHE A 148 -7.26 -17.10 -3.10
C PHE A 148 -5.93 -16.69 -2.46
N ALA A 149 -5.59 -15.39 -2.49
CA ALA A 149 -4.45 -14.83 -1.76
C ALA A 149 -4.56 -15.11 -0.26
N SER A 150 -5.74 -14.90 0.32
CA SER A 150 -6.03 -15.24 1.72
C SER A 150 -5.91 -16.74 1.98
N PHE A 151 -6.48 -17.58 1.13
CA PHE A 151 -6.38 -19.04 1.25
C PHE A 151 -4.92 -19.52 1.18
N LEU A 152 -4.13 -19.04 0.22
CA LEU A 152 -2.71 -19.39 0.10
C LEU A 152 -1.91 -18.95 1.34
N ALA A 153 -2.15 -17.75 1.85
CA ALA A 153 -1.53 -17.25 3.08
C ALA A 153 -1.86 -18.13 4.31
N HIS A 154 -3.08 -18.64 4.40
CA HIS A 154 -3.52 -19.49 5.51
C HIS A 154 -3.12 -20.97 5.34
N SER A 155 -2.94 -21.44 4.11
CA SER A 155 -2.49 -22.79 3.77
C SER A 155 -1.05 -23.06 4.25
N GLU A 156 -0.16 -22.07 4.19
CA GLU A 156 1.25 -22.24 4.59
C GLU A 156 1.50 -21.96 6.08
N SER A 157 0.58 -21.28 6.78
CA SER A 157 0.72 -20.98 8.22
C SER A 157 0.31 -22.14 9.14
N GLY A 158 -0.03 -23.32 8.59
CA GLY A 158 -0.30 -24.54 9.38
C GLY A 158 -1.48 -24.40 10.36
N GLN A 159 -2.30 -23.36 10.21
CA GLN A 159 -3.45 -23.14 11.08
C GLN A 159 -4.67 -23.77 10.42
N SER A 160 -4.83 -25.09 10.60
CA SER A 160 -6.05 -25.81 10.29
C SER A 160 -7.20 -25.28 11.17
N ARG A 161 -7.84 -24.18 10.74
CA ARG A 161 -9.14 -23.81 11.28
C ARG A 161 -10.18 -24.69 10.61
N HIS A 162 -10.70 -25.61 11.42
CA HIS A 162 -11.85 -26.45 11.16
C HIS A 162 -13.03 -25.57 10.70
N PHE A 163 -13.26 -25.48 9.39
CA PHE A 163 -14.54 -24.98 8.88
C PHE A 163 -15.55 -26.10 9.13
N ASP A 164 -16.20 -26.04 10.29
CA ASP A 164 -17.26 -26.96 10.65
C ASP A 164 -18.45 -26.68 9.73
N ARG A 165 -18.64 -27.57 8.74
CA ARG A 165 -19.77 -27.54 7.82
C ARG A 165 -21.04 -27.84 8.63
N ALA A 166 -21.91 -26.85 8.80
CA ALA A 166 -23.27 -27.10 9.23
C ALA A 166 -23.95 -28.08 8.26
N PRO A 167 -24.69 -29.11 8.74
CA PRO A 167 -25.27 -30.13 7.88
C PRO A 167 -26.40 -29.55 7.03
N VAL A 168 -26.32 -29.78 5.73
CA VAL A 168 -27.39 -29.46 4.77
C VAL A 168 -28.54 -30.44 5.01
N THR A 169 -29.62 -29.97 5.64
CA THR A 169 -30.87 -30.73 5.75
C THR A 169 -31.51 -30.81 4.37
N SER A 170 -31.56 -32.02 3.82
CA SER A 170 -32.29 -32.36 2.61
C SER A 170 -33.80 -32.30 2.86
N VAL A 171 -34.51 -31.52 2.06
CA VAL A 171 -35.97 -31.59 1.94
C VAL A 171 -36.29 -32.08 0.53
N LEU A 172 -36.74 -33.33 0.43
CA LEU A 172 -37.37 -33.90 -0.76
C LEU A 172 -38.88 -33.57 -0.72
N PRO A 173 -39.49 -33.05 -1.80
CA PRO A 173 -40.94 -32.99 -1.89
C PRO A 173 -41.52 -34.32 -2.41
N ARG A 174 -42.73 -34.64 -1.94
CA ARG A 174 -43.57 -35.76 -2.39
C ARG A 174 -44.26 -35.47 -3.71
#